data_AF-A0A353WLF2-F1
#
_entry.id   AF-A0A353WLF2-F1
#
_cell.length_a   1.000
_cell.length_b   1.000
_cell.length_c   1.000
_cell.angle_alpha   90.00
_cell.angle_beta   90.00
_cell.angle_gamma   90.00
#
_symmetry.space_group_name_H-M   'P 1'
#
loop_
_entity.id
_entity.type
_entity.pdbx_description
1 polymer ?
#
loop_
_entity_poly.entity_id
_entity_poly.type
_entity_poly.pdbx_seq_one_letter_code
_entity_poly.pdbx_strand_id
1 'polypeptide(L)'
;MNKLDIENKKNRLLYRELFFKANEGFKEQINGLKVNSYCKNQKICCKVRYTGLSPAEIYSLKLEEDNISADYVRLFIPYGASDSFDYENNNQIDINLNNELAAKVHGSYVKSVLSKLPGPVYFYHCSCLDQNNKCVLTGEKSVLCSFPSSVTTILPEECGYRDWQKQSVDKIKNEISRDILLKLEDIEKYRQTFKCQKTGTCCRLASSEFSYEELKHKAQNGDKFAQQFTSVFIPYGSIEDARKIYPDYIDIVEARLDADEGIYFYHCPHVSDENLCTIYENRPQICREFPNNPLAILPANCGFHEWKEEVLVASMLMHAVIEITEFNLQKIEAVLQD
;
A
#
# COMPACT_ATOMS: atom_id res chain seq x y z
N MET A 1 -28.14 15.95 -3.01
CA MET A 1 -26.75 15.69 -2.60
C MET A 1 -26.24 16.97 -1.97
N ASN A 2 -25.89 16.92 -0.69
CA ASN A 2 -25.42 18.06 0.09
C ASN A 2 -24.07 18.56 -0.48
N LYS A 3 -23.75 19.86 -0.32
CA LYS A 3 -22.47 20.48 -0.71
C LYS A 3 -21.25 19.68 -0.18
N LEU A 4 -21.38 19.15 1.03
CA LEU A 4 -20.38 18.32 1.70
C LEU A 4 -20.19 16.95 1.02
N ASP A 5 -21.28 16.27 0.62
CA ASP A 5 -21.20 15.00 -0.12
C ASP A 5 -20.44 15.17 -1.45
N ILE A 6 -20.67 16.30 -2.12
CA ILE A 6 -19.99 16.65 -3.37
C ILE A 6 -18.49 16.84 -3.14
N GLU A 7 -18.12 17.51 -2.05
CA GLU A 7 -16.73 17.74 -1.67
C GLU A 7 -16.01 16.44 -1.30
N ASN A 8 -16.63 15.59 -0.48
CA ASN A 8 -16.08 14.28 -0.11
C ASN A 8 -15.88 13.38 -1.34
N LYS A 9 -16.87 13.35 -2.25
CA LYS A 9 -16.74 12.61 -3.52
C LYS A 9 -15.60 13.15 -4.38
N LYS A 10 -15.44 14.48 -4.46
CA LYS A 10 -14.32 15.09 -5.18
C LYS A 10 -12.98 14.71 -4.57
N ASN A 11 -12.86 14.76 -3.24
CA ASN A 11 -11.63 14.40 -2.53
C ASN A 11 -11.27 12.92 -2.72
N ARG A 12 -12.24 11.99 -2.69
CA ARG A 12 -12.01 10.56 -2.98
C ARG A 12 -11.52 10.34 -4.42
N LEU A 13 -12.12 11.02 -5.39
CA LEU A 13 -11.69 10.96 -6.80
C LEU A 13 -10.29 11.53 -6.99
N LEU A 14 -10.00 12.67 -6.36
CA LEU A 14 -8.69 13.32 -6.40
C LEU A 14 -7.61 12.41 -5.78
N TYR A 15 -7.86 11.83 -4.60
CA TYR A 15 -6.92 10.90 -3.97
C TYR A 15 -6.61 9.71 -4.89
N ARG A 16 -7.64 9.13 -5.52
CA ARG A 16 -7.46 8.02 -6.47
C ARG A 16 -6.58 8.42 -7.67
N GLU A 17 -6.77 9.61 -8.22
CA GLU A 17 -5.92 10.12 -9.30
C GLU A 17 -4.46 10.31 -8.84
N LEU A 18 -4.27 10.93 -7.67
CA LEU A 18 -2.95 11.14 -7.08
C LEU A 18 -2.25 9.81 -6.79
N PHE A 19 -2.98 8.81 -6.29
CA PHE A 19 -2.46 7.48 -6.03
C PHE A 19 -1.97 6.80 -7.31
N PHE A 20 -2.75 6.86 -8.40
CA PHE A 20 -2.29 6.30 -9.68
C PHE A 20 -1.04 6.99 -10.20
N LYS A 21 -0.99 8.33 -10.17
CA LYS A 21 0.20 9.10 -10.58
C LYS A 21 1.41 8.77 -9.72
N ALA A 22 1.24 8.67 -8.40
CA ALA A 22 2.30 8.28 -7.49
C ALA A 22 2.82 6.87 -7.81
N ASN A 23 1.93 5.93 -8.12
CA ASN A 23 2.30 4.56 -8.48
C ASN A 23 3.04 4.49 -9.82
N GLU A 24 2.62 5.27 -10.82
CA GLU A 24 3.33 5.38 -12.09
C GLU A 24 4.75 5.95 -11.90
N GLY A 25 4.86 7.07 -11.16
CA GLY A 25 6.16 7.68 -10.85
C GLY A 25 7.07 6.75 -10.04
N PHE A 26 6.53 6.01 -9.08
CA PHE A 26 7.26 4.98 -8.34
C PHE A 26 7.79 3.89 -9.30
N LYS A 27 6.92 3.33 -10.14
CA LYS A 27 7.30 2.30 -11.13
C LYS A 27 8.37 2.79 -12.08
N GLU A 28 8.29 4.02 -12.56
CA GLU A 28 9.30 4.62 -13.44
C GLU A 28 10.67 4.67 -12.75
N GLN A 29 10.73 5.20 -11.53
CA GLN A 29 11.96 5.30 -10.75
C GLN A 29 12.59 3.93 -10.47
N ILE A 30 11.77 2.95 -10.06
CA ILE A 30 12.25 1.60 -9.76
C ILE A 30 12.66 0.85 -11.03
N ASN A 31 11.89 0.93 -12.11
CA ASN A 31 12.22 0.26 -13.37
C ASN A 31 13.44 0.91 -14.05
N GLY A 32 13.73 2.19 -13.81
CA GLY A 32 14.96 2.84 -14.24
C GLY A 32 16.22 2.14 -13.73
N LEU A 33 16.17 1.57 -12.51
CA LEU A 33 17.29 0.80 -11.93
C LEU A 33 17.48 -0.57 -12.60
N LYS A 34 16.44 -1.10 -13.24
CA LYS A 34 16.45 -2.44 -13.85
C LYS A 34 17.44 -2.55 -15.01
N VAL A 35 17.68 -1.46 -15.75
CA VAL A 35 18.57 -1.41 -16.93
C VAL A 35 20.01 -1.77 -16.58
N ASN A 36 20.43 -1.52 -15.34
CA ASN A 36 21.78 -1.84 -14.85
C ASN A 36 21.94 -3.31 -14.44
N SER A 37 20.85 -4.09 -14.47
CA SER A 37 20.83 -5.49 -14.05
C SER A 37 20.60 -6.41 -15.25
N TYR A 38 21.46 -7.42 -15.39
CA TYR A 38 21.40 -8.37 -16.50
C TYR A 38 21.30 -9.81 -16.00
N CYS A 39 20.45 -10.60 -16.64
CA CYS A 39 20.44 -12.05 -16.44
C CYS A 39 21.72 -12.64 -17.06
N LYS A 40 22.68 -13.04 -16.23
CA LYS A 40 23.90 -13.74 -16.68
C LYS A 40 23.54 -15.12 -17.21
N ASN A 41 23.18 -15.23 -18.49
CA ASN A 41 23.14 -16.44 -19.34
C ASN A 41 22.43 -17.72 -18.84
N GLN A 42 21.94 -17.81 -17.61
CA GLN A 42 21.44 -19.07 -17.05
C GLN A 42 19.98 -19.34 -17.43
N LYS A 43 19.25 -18.34 -17.95
CA LYS A 43 17.85 -18.42 -18.38
C LYS A 43 16.96 -19.22 -17.43
N ILE A 44 17.26 -19.16 -16.13
CA ILE A 44 16.56 -19.95 -15.11
C ILE A 44 15.07 -19.63 -15.14
N CYS A 45 14.69 -18.38 -15.39
CA CYS A 45 13.29 -17.98 -15.56
C CYS A 45 12.56 -18.66 -16.75
N CYS A 46 13.29 -19.12 -17.76
CA CYS A 46 12.73 -19.89 -18.87
C CYS A 46 12.73 -21.39 -18.56
N LYS A 47 13.56 -21.85 -17.63
CA LYS A 47 13.58 -23.25 -17.17
C LYS A 47 12.55 -23.50 -16.07
N VAL A 48 12.46 -22.61 -15.11
CA VAL A 48 11.58 -22.69 -13.95
C VAL A 48 10.87 -21.35 -13.82
N ARG A 49 9.65 -21.29 -14.33
CA ARG A 49 8.68 -20.22 -14.10
C ARG A 49 7.65 -20.72 -13.10
N TYR A 50 7.07 -19.82 -12.32
CA TYR A 50 6.05 -20.18 -11.35
C TYR A 50 4.82 -19.28 -11.49
N THR A 51 3.68 -19.76 -11.02
CA THR A 51 2.43 -19.00 -10.84
C THR A 51 1.54 -19.72 -9.83
N GLY A 52 0.66 -18.98 -9.17
CA GLY A 52 -0.39 -19.55 -8.31
C GLY A 52 -1.58 -20.09 -9.10
N LEU A 53 -1.63 -19.85 -10.42
CA LEU A 53 -2.69 -20.33 -11.30
C LEU A 53 -2.38 -21.73 -11.82
N SER A 54 -3.36 -22.62 -11.71
CA SER A 54 -3.35 -23.94 -12.35
C SER A 54 -3.43 -23.80 -13.88
N PRO A 55 -3.03 -24.82 -14.64
CA PRO A 55 -3.16 -24.79 -16.10
C PRO A 55 -4.61 -24.57 -16.57
N ALA A 56 -5.60 -25.10 -15.83
CA ALA A 56 -7.01 -24.90 -16.12
C ALA A 56 -7.44 -23.44 -15.96
N GLU A 57 -7.00 -22.77 -14.89
CA GLU A 57 -7.29 -21.35 -14.66
C GLU A 57 -6.62 -20.45 -15.71
N ILE A 58 -5.37 -20.72 -16.06
CA ILE A 58 -4.66 -19.99 -17.13
C ILE A 58 -5.41 -20.16 -18.47
N TYR A 59 -5.87 -21.38 -18.78
CA TYR A 59 -6.65 -21.61 -20.00
C TYR A 59 -8.00 -20.89 -19.97
N SER A 60 -8.69 -20.87 -18.83
CA SER A 60 -9.93 -20.10 -18.65
C SER A 60 -9.73 -18.62 -18.93
N LEU A 61 -8.68 -18.01 -18.37
CA LEU A 61 -8.35 -16.60 -18.60
C LEU A 61 -8.01 -16.32 -20.07
N LYS A 62 -7.34 -17.24 -20.76
CA LYS A 62 -7.13 -17.14 -22.21
C LYS A 62 -8.47 -17.10 -22.97
N LEU A 63 -9.46 -17.91 -22.58
CA LEU A 63 -10.79 -17.89 -23.21
C LEU A 63 -11.53 -16.57 -22.95
N GLU A 64 -11.20 -15.89 -21.87
CA GLU A 64 -11.66 -14.53 -21.54
C GLU A 64 -10.84 -13.43 -22.24
N GLU A 65 -10.06 -13.78 -23.26
CA GLU A 65 -9.23 -12.87 -24.08
C GLU A 65 -8.09 -12.18 -23.30
N ASP A 66 -7.63 -12.77 -22.17
CA ASP A 66 -6.44 -12.28 -21.47
C ASP A 66 -5.16 -12.59 -22.27
N ASN A 67 -4.53 -11.54 -22.79
CA ASN A 67 -3.33 -11.64 -23.62
C ASN A 67 -2.14 -12.28 -22.90
N ILE A 68 -2.01 -12.07 -21.58
CA ILE A 68 -0.90 -12.64 -20.79
C ILE A 68 -1.06 -14.16 -20.71
N SER A 69 -2.27 -14.63 -20.43
CA SER A 69 -2.61 -16.05 -20.34
C SER A 69 -2.52 -16.73 -21.72
N ALA A 70 -2.94 -16.05 -22.79
CA ALA A 70 -2.75 -16.53 -24.16
C ALA A 70 -1.27 -16.77 -24.49
N ASP A 71 -0.39 -15.82 -24.13
CA ASP A 71 1.05 -15.97 -24.27
C ASP A 71 1.61 -17.07 -23.36
N TYR A 72 1.06 -17.23 -22.15
CA TYR A 72 1.48 -18.27 -21.21
C TYR A 72 1.22 -19.67 -21.77
N VAL A 73 -0.01 -19.91 -22.25
CA VAL A 73 -0.42 -21.17 -22.90
C VAL A 73 0.46 -21.50 -24.09
N ARG A 74 0.84 -20.49 -24.88
CA ARG A 74 1.70 -20.66 -26.07
C ARG A 74 3.13 -21.06 -25.71
N LEU A 75 3.67 -20.52 -24.62
CA LEU A 75 5.11 -20.55 -24.36
C LEU A 75 5.51 -21.54 -23.26
N PHE A 76 4.62 -21.86 -22.33
CA PHE A 76 4.98 -22.55 -21.10
C PHE A 76 4.22 -23.86 -20.94
N ILE A 77 4.95 -24.91 -20.57
CA ILE A 77 4.43 -26.26 -20.30
C ILE A 77 4.65 -26.55 -18.81
N PRO A 78 3.64 -27.01 -18.07
CA PRO A 78 3.81 -27.36 -16.66
C PRO A 78 4.70 -28.60 -16.52
N TYR A 79 5.54 -28.62 -15.48
CA TYR A 79 6.28 -29.83 -15.14
C TYR A 79 5.33 -30.99 -14.81
N GLY A 80 5.67 -32.20 -15.26
CA GLY A 80 4.83 -33.40 -15.10
C GLY A 80 3.74 -33.56 -16.17
N ALA A 81 3.64 -32.62 -17.10
CA ALA A 81 2.84 -32.77 -18.32
C ALA A 81 3.30 -33.96 -19.17
N SER A 82 2.35 -34.65 -19.79
CA SER A 82 2.62 -35.66 -20.82
C SER A 82 3.15 -35.02 -22.11
N ASP A 83 3.80 -35.81 -22.97
CA ASP A 83 4.26 -35.34 -24.29
C ASP A 83 3.13 -34.83 -25.20
N SER A 84 1.90 -35.29 -24.97
CA SER A 84 0.68 -34.84 -25.66
C SER A 84 -0.12 -33.81 -24.86
N PHE A 85 0.52 -33.10 -23.93
CA PHE A 85 -0.17 -32.11 -23.10
C PHE A 85 -0.74 -30.97 -23.94
N ASP A 86 -1.96 -30.59 -23.60
CA ASP A 86 -2.71 -29.52 -24.23
C ASP A 86 -3.59 -28.87 -23.16
N TYR A 87 -3.60 -27.54 -23.12
CA TYR A 87 -4.31 -26.79 -22.08
C TYR A 87 -5.84 -26.93 -22.17
N GLU A 88 -6.38 -27.25 -23.35
CA GLU A 88 -7.81 -27.42 -23.54
C GLU A 88 -8.28 -28.80 -23.05
N ASN A 89 -7.52 -29.84 -23.39
CA ASN A 89 -7.96 -31.22 -23.19
C ASN A 89 -7.29 -31.95 -22.02
N ASN A 90 -6.14 -31.49 -21.52
CA ASN A 90 -5.36 -32.15 -20.49
C ASN A 90 -4.68 -31.16 -19.55
N ASN A 91 -5.47 -30.40 -18.79
CA ASN A 91 -4.99 -29.31 -17.91
C ASN A 91 -4.93 -29.67 -16.41
N GLN A 92 -5.11 -30.94 -16.07
CA GLN A 92 -4.97 -31.43 -14.70
C GLN A 92 -3.53 -31.88 -14.46
N ILE A 93 -2.87 -31.25 -13.48
CA ILE A 93 -1.47 -31.53 -13.13
C ILE A 93 -1.40 -31.95 -11.68
N ASP A 94 -0.74 -33.09 -11.41
CA ASP A 94 -0.35 -33.46 -10.05
C ASP A 94 0.70 -32.46 -9.55
N ILE A 95 0.27 -31.61 -8.62
CA ILE A 95 1.09 -30.53 -8.08
C ILE A 95 2.32 -31.05 -7.33
N ASN A 96 2.24 -32.23 -6.69
CA ASN A 96 3.37 -32.80 -5.96
C ASN A 96 4.45 -33.25 -6.96
N LEU A 97 4.02 -33.94 -8.03
CA LEU A 97 4.93 -34.34 -9.11
C LEU A 97 5.50 -33.13 -9.85
N ASN A 98 4.69 -32.11 -10.12
CA ASN A 98 5.12 -30.84 -10.72
C ASN A 98 6.24 -30.18 -9.91
N ASN A 99 6.04 -30.04 -8.60
CA ASN A 99 7.00 -29.43 -7.68
C ASN A 99 8.27 -30.27 -7.56
N GLU A 100 8.15 -31.60 -7.48
CA GLU A 100 9.30 -32.51 -7.44
C GLU A 100 10.16 -32.40 -8.71
N LEU A 101 9.53 -32.42 -9.88
CA LEU A 101 10.24 -32.35 -11.17
C LEU A 101 10.89 -30.97 -11.38
N ALA A 102 10.21 -29.88 -11.02
CA ALA A 102 10.80 -28.56 -11.06
C ALA A 102 12.01 -28.44 -10.10
N ALA A 103 11.93 -29.05 -8.90
CA ALA A 103 13.01 -29.04 -7.93
C ALA A 103 14.26 -29.82 -8.42
N LYS A 104 14.10 -30.84 -9.29
CA LYS A 104 15.23 -31.52 -9.95
C LYS A 104 16.00 -30.58 -10.90
N VAL A 105 15.34 -29.55 -11.43
CA VAL A 105 15.97 -28.54 -12.29
C VAL A 105 16.62 -27.43 -11.46
N HIS A 106 15.93 -26.94 -10.41
CA HIS A 106 16.46 -25.88 -9.55
C HIS A 106 15.92 -25.91 -8.12
N GLY A 107 16.40 -26.85 -7.31
CA GLY A 107 15.86 -27.16 -5.98
C GLY A 107 15.80 -25.99 -4.99
N SER A 108 16.87 -25.20 -4.86
CA SER A 108 16.91 -24.06 -3.93
C SER A 108 15.86 -23.00 -4.28
N TYR A 109 15.80 -22.60 -5.55
CA TYR A 109 14.81 -21.65 -6.06
C TYR A 109 13.37 -22.13 -5.90
N VAL A 110 13.06 -23.39 -6.26
CA VAL A 110 11.71 -23.96 -6.07
C VAL A 110 11.31 -23.95 -4.61
N LYS A 111 12.22 -24.35 -3.70
CA LYS A 111 11.99 -24.28 -2.26
C LYS A 111 11.73 -22.84 -1.78
N SER A 112 12.49 -21.87 -2.28
CA SER A 112 12.31 -20.45 -1.94
C SER A 112 10.97 -19.91 -2.43
N VAL A 113 10.50 -20.31 -3.60
CA VAL A 113 9.18 -19.93 -4.11
C VAL A 113 8.07 -20.51 -3.23
N LEU A 114 8.15 -21.81 -2.92
CA LEU A 114 7.16 -22.52 -2.12
C LEU A 114 7.09 -22.02 -0.66
N SER A 115 8.19 -21.54 -0.08
CA SER A 115 8.18 -20.99 1.28
C SER A 115 7.59 -19.58 1.37
N LYS A 116 7.56 -18.83 0.25
CA LYS A 116 7.17 -17.41 0.21
C LYS A 116 5.77 -17.17 -0.35
N LEU A 117 5.19 -18.12 -1.07
CA LEU A 117 3.85 -17.98 -1.63
C LEU A 117 2.82 -18.78 -0.82
N PRO A 118 1.67 -18.17 -0.49
CA PRO A 118 0.57 -18.91 0.09
C PRO A 118 -0.15 -19.73 -1.00
N GLY A 119 -0.58 -20.95 -0.65
CA GLY A 119 -1.41 -21.79 -1.50
C GLY A 119 -0.65 -22.63 -2.54
N PRO A 120 -1.36 -23.22 -3.52
CA PRO A 120 -0.75 -24.04 -4.55
C PRO A 120 0.12 -23.18 -5.48
N VAL A 121 1.30 -23.70 -5.83
CA VAL A 121 2.20 -23.11 -6.81
C VAL A 121 2.46 -24.14 -7.90
N TYR A 122 2.34 -23.71 -9.15
CA TYR A 122 2.63 -24.51 -10.32
C TYR A 122 3.87 -23.99 -11.01
N PHE A 123 4.77 -24.91 -11.36
CA PHE A 123 5.99 -24.62 -12.09
C PHE A 123 5.89 -25.03 -13.55
N TYR A 124 6.51 -24.22 -14.41
CA TYR A 124 6.47 -24.37 -15.85
C TYR A 124 7.86 -24.17 -16.45
N HIS A 125 8.09 -24.78 -17.61
CA HIS A 125 9.26 -24.53 -18.44
C HIS A 125 8.83 -23.97 -19.80
N CYS A 126 9.70 -23.18 -20.40
CA CYS A 126 9.49 -22.62 -21.72
C CYS A 126 9.68 -23.71 -22.79
N SER A 127 8.71 -23.88 -23.68
CA SER A 127 8.77 -24.81 -24.81
C SER A 127 9.74 -24.35 -25.91
N CYS A 128 10.13 -23.07 -25.91
CA CYS A 128 11.01 -22.49 -26.92
C CYS A 128 12.51 -22.63 -26.61
N LEU A 129 12.90 -23.40 -25.60
CA LEU A 129 14.32 -23.68 -25.31
C LEU A 129 14.78 -24.93 -26.07
N ASP A 130 15.91 -24.82 -26.79
CA ASP A 130 16.58 -25.99 -27.37
C ASP A 130 17.41 -26.76 -26.33
N GLN A 131 17.98 -27.87 -26.76
CA GLN A 131 18.90 -28.71 -25.98
C GLN A 131 20.13 -27.98 -25.41
N ASN A 132 20.50 -26.83 -25.98
CA ASN A 132 21.61 -25.97 -25.53
C ASN A 132 21.13 -24.80 -24.66
N ASN A 133 19.85 -24.79 -24.23
CA ASN A 133 19.21 -23.68 -23.52
C ASN A 133 19.19 -22.36 -24.32
N LYS A 134 19.26 -22.43 -25.65
CA LYS A 134 19.05 -21.29 -26.54
C LYS A 134 17.56 -21.15 -26.86
N CYS A 135 17.09 -19.91 -26.93
CA CYS A 135 15.69 -19.67 -27.27
C CYS A 135 15.61 -19.73 -28.79
N VAL A 136 14.76 -20.61 -29.33
CA VAL A 136 14.56 -20.79 -30.78
C VAL A 136 13.42 -19.94 -31.34
N LEU A 137 12.75 -19.16 -30.49
CA LEU A 137 11.66 -18.28 -30.93
C LEU A 137 12.21 -17.21 -31.88
N THR A 138 11.81 -17.28 -33.15
CA THR A 138 12.13 -16.32 -34.20
C THR A 138 10.91 -15.45 -34.49
N GLY A 139 10.95 -14.16 -34.13
CA GLY A 139 9.83 -13.24 -34.30
C GLY A 139 9.64 -12.27 -33.12
N GLU A 140 8.44 -11.67 -33.02
CA GLU A 140 8.08 -10.80 -31.89
C GLU A 140 8.17 -11.56 -30.57
N LYS A 141 9.00 -11.04 -29.67
CA LYS A 141 9.14 -11.60 -28.31
C LYS A 141 7.90 -11.24 -27.51
N SER A 142 7.26 -12.24 -26.92
CA SER A 142 6.18 -12.04 -25.94
C SER A 142 6.63 -11.13 -24.79
N VAL A 143 5.68 -10.39 -24.21
CA VAL A 143 5.91 -9.63 -22.98
C VAL A 143 6.42 -10.52 -21.83
N LEU A 144 6.05 -11.81 -21.84
CA LEU A 144 6.51 -12.80 -20.88
C LEU A 144 8.01 -13.10 -21.00
N CYS A 145 8.65 -12.77 -22.12
CA CYS A 145 10.10 -12.85 -22.31
C CYS A 145 10.85 -11.71 -21.61
N SER A 146 10.18 -10.61 -21.24
CA SER A 146 10.75 -9.46 -20.52
C SER A 146 10.81 -9.65 -19.00
N PHE A 147 10.95 -10.91 -18.56
CA PHE A 147 11.01 -11.29 -17.14
C PHE A 147 12.28 -10.75 -16.44
N PRO A 148 12.19 -10.37 -15.15
CA PRO A 148 10.99 -10.30 -14.31
C PRO A 148 10.11 -9.08 -14.63
N SER A 149 8.78 -9.23 -14.55
CA SER A 149 7.84 -8.12 -14.81
C SER A 149 7.67 -7.17 -13.63
N SER A 150 8.05 -7.60 -12.41
CA SER A 150 7.96 -6.81 -11.17
C SER A 150 9.23 -6.89 -10.34
N VAL A 151 9.57 -5.81 -9.64
CA VAL A 151 10.67 -5.77 -8.65
C VAL A 151 10.40 -6.71 -7.47
N THR A 152 9.14 -7.04 -7.21
CA THR A 152 8.72 -7.95 -6.13
C THR A 152 8.73 -9.41 -6.54
N THR A 153 9.23 -9.75 -7.73
CA THR A 153 9.26 -11.14 -8.22
C THR A 153 10.23 -11.96 -7.36
N ILE A 154 9.88 -13.21 -7.00
CA ILE A 154 10.80 -14.12 -6.34
C ILE A 154 11.84 -14.55 -7.38
N LEU A 155 13.11 -14.30 -7.10
CA LEU A 155 14.21 -14.58 -8.02
C LEU A 155 15.18 -15.58 -7.40
N PRO A 156 15.82 -16.44 -8.21
CA PRO A 156 16.89 -17.28 -7.70
C PRO A 156 18.07 -16.43 -7.21
N GLU A 157 18.84 -16.95 -6.25
CA GLU A 157 19.96 -16.23 -5.59
C GLU A 157 20.99 -15.69 -6.57
N GLU A 158 21.30 -16.47 -7.60
CA GLU A 158 22.26 -16.14 -8.64
C GLU A 158 21.70 -15.25 -9.75
N CYS A 159 20.42 -14.86 -9.67
CA CYS A 159 19.80 -13.97 -10.66
C CYS A 159 20.38 -12.56 -10.55
N GLY A 160 20.96 -12.04 -11.64
CA GLY A 160 21.47 -10.67 -11.68
C GLY A 160 20.41 -9.58 -11.46
N TYR A 161 19.11 -9.89 -11.58
CA TYR A 161 18.03 -8.97 -11.20
C TYR A 161 17.83 -8.86 -9.67
N ARG A 162 18.50 -9.67 -8.84
CA ARG A 162 18.53 -9.43 -7.39
C ARG A 162 19.29 -8.16 -7.02
N ASP A 163 20.25 -7.72 -7.85
CA ASP A 163 20.91 -6.43 -7.64
C ASP A 163 19.96 -5.27 -7.90
N TRP A 164 19.07 -5.37 -8.89
CA TRP A 164 17.96 -4.44 -9.08
C TRP A 164 17.05 -4.37 -7.85
N GLN A 165 16.69 -5.50 -7.25
CA GLN A 165 15.88 -5.53 -6.02
C GLN A 165 16.60 -4.84 -4.85
N LYS A 166 17.89 -5.13 -4.66
CA LYS A 166 18.70 -4.50 -3.60
C LYS A 166 18.84 -2.98 -3.80
N GLN A 167 19.13 -2.54 -5.03
CA GLN A 167 19.18 -1.11 -5.37
C GLN A 167 17.83 -0.43 -5.16
N SER A 168 16.72 -1.14 -5.41
CA SER A 168 15.37 -0.62 -5.18
C SER A 168 15.10 -0.41 -3.68
N VAL A 169 15.51 -1.34 -2.82
CA VAL A 169 15.43 -1.17 -1.35
C VAL A 169 16.24 0.05 -0.91
N ASP A 170 17.48 0.19 -1.40
CA ASP A 170 18.34 1.32 -1.08
C ASP A 170 17.72 2.66 -1.51
N LYS A 171 17.24 2.74 -2.75
CA LYS A 171 16.55 3.93 -3.28
C LYS A 171 15.33 4.30 -2.45
N ILE A 172 14.51 3.32 -2.07
CA ILE A 172 13.33 3.57 -1.23
C ILE A 172 13.77 4.13 0.13
N LYS A 173 14.68 3.45 0.83
CA LYS A 173 15.07 3.81 2.20
C LYS A 173 15.84 5.13 2.30
N ASN A 174 16.67 5.45 1.31
CA ASN A 174 17.65 6.53 1.43
C ASN A 174 17.32 7.75 0.56
N GLU A 175 16.63 7.57 -0.56
CA GLU A 175 16.24 8.69 -1.43
C GLU A 175 14.76 9.02 -1.25
N ILE A 176 13.86 8.07 -1.53
CA ILE A 176 12.42 8.34 -1.54
C ILE A 176 11.93 8.68 -0.13
N SER A 177 12.31 7.92 0.89
CA SER A 177 11.95 8.22 2.29
C SER A 177 12.45 9.58 2.75
N ARG A 178 13.63 10.01 2.28
CA ARG A 178 14.16 11.34 2.60
C ARG A 178 13.34 12.44 1.93
N ASP A 179 12.97 12.27 0.67
CA ASP A 179 12.17 13.25 -0.07
C ASP A 179 10.76 13.39 0.54
N ILE A 180 10.16 12.28 0.99
CA ILE A 180 8.91 12.28 1.76
C ILE A 180 9.09 13.09 3.06
N LEU A 181 10.13 12.78 3.84
CA LEU A 181 10.40 13.44 5.12
C LEU A 181 10.53 14.96 4.94
N LEU A 182 11.35 15.40 3.99
CA LEU A 182 11.55 16.82 3.68
C LEU A 182 10.23 17.50 3.32
N LYS A 183 9.37 16.83 2.54
CA LYS A 183 8.08 17.42 2.17
C LYS A 183 7.10 17.52 3.34
N LEU A 184 7.10 16.54 4.24
CA LEU A 184 6.31 16.59 5.47
C LEU A 184 6.82 17.68 6.42
N GLU A 185 8.14 17.85 6.54
CA GLU A 185 8.74 18.94 7.31
C GLU A 185 8.39 20.32 6.75
N ASP A 186 8.36 20.48 5.43
CA ASP A 186 7.92 21.73 4.79
C ASP A 186 6.46 22.06 5.12
N ILE A 187 5.57 21.05 5.06
CA ILE A 187 4.14 21.19 5.41
C ILE A 187 3.98 21.60 6.88
N GLU A 188 4.73 20.97 7.78
CA GLU A 188 4.70 21.27 9.22
C GLU A 188 5.30 22.64 9.53
N LYS A 189 6.40 23.01 8.89
CA LYS A 189 6.97 24.36 9.02
C LYS A 189 6.00 25.42 8.54
N TYR A 190 5.30 25.18 7.43
CA TYR A 190 4.29 26.09 6.93
C TYR A 190 3.12 26.24 7.91
N ARG A 191 2.71 25.14 8.57
CA ARG A 191 1.69 25.14 9.63
C ARG A 191 2.01 26.13 10.76
N GLN A 192 3.29 26.32 11.10
CA GLN A 192 3.72 27.23 12.17
C GLN A 192 3.42 28.71 11.89
N THR A 193 3.09 29.07 10.64
CA THR A 193 2.65 30.42 10.28
C THR A 193 1.18 30.68 10.66
N PHE A 194 0.42 29.61 10.96
CA PHE A 194 -0.98 29.65 11.36
C PHE A 194 -1.13 29.52 12.88
N LYS A 195 -2.27 29.97 13.40
CA LYS A 195 -2.53 30.00 14.85
C LYS A 195 -3.96 29.57 15.16
N CYS A 196 -4.12 28.92 16.31
CA CYS A 196 -5.44 28.59 16.83
C CYS A 196 -6.28 29.86 17.06
N GLN A 197 -7.46 29.90 16.46
CA GLN A 197 -8.45 30.99 16.63
C GLN A 197 -9.35 30.79 17.84
N LYS A 198 -9.09 29.78 18.68
CA LYS A 198 -9.85 29.50 19.92
C LYS A 198 -11.35 29.30 19.66
N THR A 199 -11.69 28.60 18.58
CA THR A 199 -13.09 28.28 18.24
C THR A 199 -13.71 27.27 19.22
N GLY A 200 -12.87 26.57 20.00
CA GLY A 200 -13.30 25.51 20.91
C GLY A 200 -13.65 24.18 20.23
N THR A 201 -13.74 24.11 18.89
CA THR A 201 -14.25 22.92 18.18
C THR A 201 -13.43 21.67 18.49
N CYS A 202 -12.11 21.68 18.31
CA CYS A 202 -11.27 20.51 18.61
C CYS A 202 -11.18 20.17 20.11
N CYS A 203 -11.38 21.16 21.00
CA CYS A 203 -11.40 20.92 22.44
C CYS A 203 -12.73 20.34 22.91
N ARG A 204 -13.84 20.70 22.26
CA ARG A 204 -15.19 20.27 22.63
C ARG A 204 -15.64 19.03 21.86
N LEU A 205 -15.10 18.78 20.68
CA LEU A 205 -15.58 17.75 19.76
C LEU A 205 -14.40 17.01 19.11
N ALA A 206 -13.44 16.58 19.92
CA ALA A 206 -12.41 15.68 19.43
C ALA A 206 -13.07 14.37 18.99
N SER A 207 -12.70 13.85 17.82
CA SER A 207 -13.27 12.62 17.26
C SER A 207 -12.20 11.56 17.08
N SER A 208 -12.58 10.29 17.27
CA SER A 208 -11.71 9.13 17.08
C SER A 208 -12.53 7.96 16.55
N GLU A 209 -11.93 7.15 15.67
CA GLU A 209 -12.48 5.86 15.23
C GLU A 209 -12.50 4.80 16.35
N PHE A 210 -11.66 5.01 17.37
CA PHE A 210 -11.60 4.13 18.55
C PHE A 210 -12.44 4.66 19.70
N SER A 211 -13.10 3.74 20.40
CA SER A 211 -13.80 3.97 21.67
C SER A 211 -12.82 4.31 22.79
N TYR A 212 -13.35 4.87 23.89
CA TYR A 212 -12.50 5.29 25.01
C TYR A 212 -11.75 4.10 25.62
N GLU A 213 -12.39 2.93 25.66
CA GLU A 213 -11.78 1.73 26.25
C GLU A 213 -10.73 1.09 25.33
N GLU A 214 -10.94 1.14 24.01
CA GLU A 214 -9.90 0.77 23.05
C GLU A 214 -8.70 1.72 23.14
N LEU A 215 -8.93 3.03 23.28
CA LEU A 215 -7.86 4.01 23.49
C LEU A 215 -7.12 3.75 24.80
N LYS A 216 -7.80 3.43 25.90
CA LYS A 216 -7.11 3.03 27.15
C LYS A 216 -6.27 1.78 26.97
N HIS A 217 -6.79 0.78 26.26
CA HIS A 217 -6.04 -0.45 25.98
C HIS A 217 -4.80 -0.17 25.12
N LYS A 218 -4.93 0.65 24.05
CA LYS A 218 -3.80 1.12 23.24
C LYS A 218 -2.78 1.87 24.09
N ALA A 219 -3.24 2.76 24.97
CA ALA A 219 -2.38 3.52 25.87
C ALA A 219 -1.57 2.61 26.82
N GLN A 220 -2.19 1.57 27.36
CA GLN A 220 -1.54 0.55 28.19
C GLN A 220 -0.48 -0.24 27.40
N ASN A 221 -0.70 -0.45 26.10
CA ASN A 221 0.23 -1.11 25.20
C ASN A 221 1.33 -0.18 24.63
N GLY A 222 1.46 1.04 25.16
CA GLY A 222 2.55 1.96 24.82
C GLY A 222 2.24 2.95 23.70
N ASP A 223 1.00 3.01 23.22
CA ASP A 223 0.59 4.02 22.23
C ASP A 223 0.63 5.43 22.85
N LYS A 224 1.58 6.25 22.40
CA LYS A 224 1.79 7.61 22.91
C LYS A 224 0.63 8.56 22.59
N PHE A 225 -0.01 8.40 21.43
CA PHE A 225 -1.16 9.22 21.07
C PHE A 225 -2.31 8.90 22.02
N ALA A 226 -2.62 7.62 22.20
CA ALA A 226 -3.71 7.18 23.06
C ALA A 226 -3.47 7.56 24.53
N GLN A 227 -2.22 7.47 25.02
CA GLN A 227 -1.83 7.95 26.35
C GLN A 227 -2.15 9.44 26.55
N GLN A 228 -1.71 10.30 25.61
CA GLN A 228 -1.97 11.73 25.71
C GLN A 228 -3.46 12.05 25.54
N PHE A 229 -4.12 11.42 24.56
CA PHE A 229 -5.53 11.64 24.28
C PHE A 229 -6.40 11.30 25.49
N THR A 230 -6.24 10.10 26.06
CA THR A 230 -7.03 9.65 27.22
C THR A 230 -6.72 10.41 28.51
N SER A 231 -5.54 11.07 28.60
CA SER A 231 -5.20 11.96 29.72
C SER A 231 -5.90 13.32 29.70
N VAL A 232 -6.43 13.72 28.54
CA VAL A 232 -7.04 15.05 28.34
C VAL A 232 -8.53 14.95 28.06
N PHE A 233 -8.91 14.01 27.21
CA PHE A 233 -10.25 13.94 26.64
C PHE A 233 -11.09 12.88 27.33
N ILE A 234 -12.33 13.25 27.63
CA ILE A 234 -13.35 12.38 28.20
C ILE A 234 -14.48 12.17 27.19
N PRO A 235 -15.03 10.95 27.08
CA PRO A 235 -16.04 10.65 26.08
C PRO A 235 -17.37 11.34 26.41
N TYR A 236 -18.10 11.75 25.37
CA TYR A 236 -19.52 12.01 25.52
C TYR A 236 -20.28 10.72 25.82
N GLY A 237 -21.42 10.83 26.50
CA GLY A 237 -22.30 9.68 26.76
C GLY A 237 -22.98 9.16 25.50
N SER A 238 -23.18 10.02 24.50
CA SER A 238 -23.81 9.70 23.22
C SER A 238 -23.38 10.67 22.11
N ILE A 239 -23.56 10.28 20.84
CA ILE A 239 -23.35 11.19 19.70
C ILE A 239 -24.36 12.34 19.72
N GLU A 240 -25.57 12.11 20.24
CA GLU A 240 -26.61 13.13 20.42
C GLU A 240 -26.17 14.23 21.39
N ASP A 241 -25.41 13.88 22.43
CA ASP A 241 -24.86 14.88 23.35
C ASP A 241 -23.77 15.73 22.71
N ALA A 242 -22.91 15.12 21.89
CA ALA A 242 -21.94 15.86 21.07
C ALA A 242 -22.64 16.75 20.03
N ARG A 243 -23.71 16.26 19.39
CA ARG A 243 -24.49 16.97 18.38
C ARG A 243 -25.17 18.23 18.90
N LYS A 244 -25.55 18.27 20.18
CA LYS A 244 -26.09 19.49 20.83
C LYS A 244 -25.07 20.63 20.88
N ILE A 245 -23.77 20.33 20.83
CA ILE A 245 -22.69 21.32 20.91
C ILE A 245 -22.42 21.97 19.56
N TYR A 246 -22.31 21.16 18.49
CA TYR A 246 -22.08 21.66 17.14
C TYR A 246 -22.66 20.68 16.09
N PRO A 247 -23.94 20.84 15.71
CA PRO A 247 -24.61 19.90 14.82
C PRO A 247 -23.93 19.82 13.44
N ASP A 248 -23.58 20.96 12.86
CA ASP A 248 -22.93 21.01 11.54
C ASP A 248 -21.58 20.28 11.52
N TYR A 249 -20.82 20.29 12.62
CA TYR A 249 -19.56 19.55 12.69
C TYR A 249 -19.79 18.04 12.72
N ILE A 250 -20.79 17.57 13.46
CA ILE A 250 -21.15 16.15 13.48
C ILE A 250 -21.56 15.69 12.07
N ASP A 251 -22.37 16.49 11.37
CA ASP A 251 -22.76 16.19 9.99
C ASP A 251 -21.54 16.10 9.06
N ILE A 252 -20.54 16.97 9.25
CA ILE A 252 -19.26 16.93 8.51
C ILE A 252 -18.51 15.63 8.77
N VAL A 253 -18.44 15.20 10.02
CA VAL A 253 -17.74 13.98 10.42
C VAL A 253 -18.46 12.75 9.88
N GLU A 254 -19.77 12.63 10.10
CA GLU A 254 -20.57 11.47 9.67
C GLU A 254 -20.58 11.29 8.15
N ALA A 255 -20.65 12.37 7.37
CA ALA A 255 -20.62 12.26 5.90
C ALA A 255 -19.27 11.79 5.34
N ARG A 256 -18.22 11.73 6.17
CA ARG A 256 -16.89 11.24 5.78
C ARG A 256 -16.67 9.76 6.10
N LEU A 257 -17.45 9.20 7.02
CA LEU A 257 -17.36 7.81 7.45
C LEU A 257 -18.03 6.89 6.42
N ASP A 258 -17.48 5.68 6.28
CA ASP A 258 -18.18 4.59 5.59
C ASP A 258 -19.22 3.94 6.54
N ALA A 259 -20.18 3.19 5.99
CA ALA A 259 -21.38 2.75 6.73
C ALA A 259 -21.09 1.79 7.90
N ASP A 260 -19.90 1.20 7.94
CA ASP A 260 -19.38 0.27 8.92
C ASP A 260 -18.35 0.89 9.88
N GLU A 261 -18.01 2.17 9.72
CA GLU A 261 -17.08 2.89 10.59
C GLU A 261 -17.80 3.55 11.77
N GLY A 262 -17.35 3.23 13.00
CA GLY A 262 -17.80 3.90 14.22
C GLY A 262 -16.99 5.17 14.48
N ILE A 263 -17.65 6.23 14.96
CA ILE A 263 -16.98 7.43 15.46
C ILE A 263 -17.40 7.74 16.90
N TYR A 264 -16.41 8.07 17.72
CA TYR A 264 -16.59 8.45 19.11
C TYR A 264 -16.17 9.90 19.29
N PHE A 265 -16.99 10.65 20.02
CA PHE A 265 -16.73 12.06 20.32
C PHE A 265 -16.31 12.23 21.78
N TYR A 266 -15.38 13.17 21.98
CA TYR A 266 -14.79 13.47 23.26
C TYR A 266 -14.69 14.97 23.48
N HIS A 267 -14.64 15.37 24.75
CA HIS A 267 -14.43 16.75 25.14
C HIS A 267 -13.31 16.89 26.17
N CYS A 268 -12.69 18.05 26.17
CA CYS A 268 -11.66 18.44 27.11
C CYS A 268 -12.33 19.18 28.29
N PRO A 269 -12.13 18.76 29.54
CA PRO A 269 -12.70 19.43 30.71
C PRO A 269 -11.99 20.76 31.03
N HIS A 270 -10.88 21.05 30.36
CA HIS A 270 -10.09 22.26 30.57
C HIS A 270 -10.44 23.41 29.61
N VAL A 271 -11.51 23.28 28.80
CA VAL A 271 -12.00 24.39 27.96
C VAL A 271 -13.05 25.21 28.73
N SER A 272 -12.84 26.52 28.85
CA SER A 272 -13.81 27.44 29.45
C SER A 272 -14.97 27.73 28.49
N ASP A 273 -16.02 28.38 28.98
CA ASP A 273 -17.17 28.80 28.16
C ASP A 273 -16.77 29.77 27.05
N GLU A 274 -15.72 30.57 27.26
CA GLU A 274 -15.11 31.46 26.26
C GLU A 274 -14.12 30.73 25.32
N ASN A 275 -14.13 29.41 25.30
CA ASN A 275 -13.27 28.55 24.49
C ASN A 275 -11.77 28.69 24.78
N LEU A 276 -11.40 29.12 25.99
CA LEU A 276 -10.02 29.24 26.44
C LEU A 276 -9.57 27.98 27.19
N CYS A 277 -8.32 27.58 27.00
CA CYS A 277 -7.74 26.47 27.75
C CYS A 277 -7.27 26.95 29.12
N THR A 278 -7.84 26.40 30.19
CA THR A 278 -7.50 26.74 31.59
C THR A 278 -6.11 26.24 32.01
N ILE A 279 -5.55 25.30 31.26
CA ILE A 279 -4.19 24.77 31.47
C ILE A 279 -3.26 25.09 30.30
N TYR A 280 -3.45 26.23 29.62
CA TYR A 280 -2.78 26.53 28.35
C TYR A 280 -1.26 26.27 28.38
N GLU A 281 -0.51 26.82 29.34
CA GLU A 281 0.95 26.62 29.43
C GLU A 281 1.35 25.15 29.69
N ASN A 282 0.49 24.39 30.37
CA ASN A 282 0.72 22.99 30.75
C ASN A 282 0.02 21.99 29.81
N ARG A 283 -0.57 22.46 28.69
CA ARG A 283 -1.32 21.60 27.77
C ARG A 283 -0.42 20.50 27.19
N PRO A 284 -0.89 19.25 27.05
CA PRO A 284 -0.09 18.16 26.47
C PRO A 284 0.31 18.39 25.02
N GLN A 285 1.30 17.65 24.54
CA GLN A 285 1.88 17.80 23.20
C GLN A 285 0.83 17.63 22.10
N ILE A 286 -0.08 16.66 22.22
CA ILE A 286 -1.21 16.46 21.30
C ILE A 286 -2.03 17.74 21.11
N CYS A 287 -2.21 18.55 22.16
CA CYS A 287 -2.92 19.82 22.09
C CYS A 287 -2.07 20.98 21.54
N ARG A 288 -0.74 20.92 21.67
CA ARG A 288 0.18 21.94 21.13
C ARG A 288 0.37 21.79 19.63
N GLU A 289 0.38 20.56 19.16
CA GLU A 289 0.69 20.20 17.78
C GLU A 289 -0.56 20.09 16.92
N PHE A 290 -1.76 20.03 17.51
CA PHE A 290 -2.99 19.96 16.73
C PHE A 290 -3.22 21.23 15.87
N PRO A 291 -3.62 21.08 14.60
CA PRO A 291 -3.68 19.84 13.83
C PRO A 291 -2.29 19.34 13.43
N ASN A 292 -1.99 18.06 13.68
CA ASN A 292 -0.68 17.48 13.35
C ASN A 292 -0.62 16.85 11.94
N ASN A 293 -1.74 16.85 11.23
CA ASN A 293 -1.82 16.47 9.82
C ASN A 293 -2.97 17.26 9.15
N PRO A 294 -2.82 17.61 7.86
CA PRO A 294 -3.83 18.37 7.12
C PRO A 294 -4.99 17.51 6.62
N LEU A 295 -4.98 16.19 6.84
CA LEU A 295 -6.14 15.34 6.56
C LEU A 295 -7.22 15.45 7.64
N ALA A 296 -6.87 15.95 8.84
CA ALA A 296 -7.78 16.22 9.94
C ALA A 296 -9.02 17.03 9.52
N ILE A 297 -10.17 16.74 10.14
CA ILE A 297 -11.42 17.45 9.88
C ILE A 297 -11.39 18.79 10.61
N LEU A 298 -11.24 19.89 9.86
CA LEU A 298 -11.21 21.25 10.39
C LEU A 298 -12.42 22.04 9.89
N PRO A 299 -13.21 22.66 10.79
CA PRO A 299 -14.31 23.52 10.36
C PRO A 299 -13.78 24.76 9.63
N ALA A 300 -14.61 25.40 8.81
CA ALA A 300 -14.22 26.57 8.01
C ALA A 300 -13.75 27.78 8.85
N ASN A 301 -14.22 27.88 10.11
CA ASN A 301 -13.80 28.91 11.05
C ASN A 301 -12.51 28.54 11.82
N CYS A 302 -11.88 27.40 11.54
CA CYS A 302 -10.62 27.03 12.17
C CYS A 302 -9.48 27.91 11.65
N GLY A 303 -8.62 28.40 12.55
CA GLY A 303 -7.42 29.17 12.19
C GLY A 303 -6.38 28.39 11.36
N PHE A 304 -6.55 27.09 11.20
CA PHE A 304 -5.72 26.22 10.36
C PHE A 304 -6.45 25.71 9.11
N HIS A 305 -7.67 26.19 8.83
CA HIS A 305 -8.45 25.74 7.69
C HIS A 305 -7.78 26.11 6.36
N GLU A 306 -7.27 27.34 6.23
CA GLU A 306 -6.54 27.81 5.05
C GLU A 306 -5.27 26.97 4.81
N TRP A 307 -4.45 26.74 5.85
CA TRP A 307 -3.30 25.83 5.78
C TRP A 307 -3.67 24.46 5.21
N LYS A 308 -4.73 23.85 5.77
CA LYS A 308 -5.24 22.55 5.30
C LYS A 308 -5.56 22.59 3.82
N GLU A 309 -6.34 23.57 3.35
CA GLU A 309 -6.75 23.67 1.95
C GLU A 309 -5.55 23.81 1.02
N GLU A 310 -4.58 24.66 1.38
CA GLU A 310 -3.40 24.92 0.56
C GLU A 310 -2.46 23.70 0.46
N VAL A 311 -2.34 22.90 1.52
CA VAL A 311 -1.47 21.72 1.53
C VAL A 311 -2.17 20.40 1.25
N LEU A 312 -3.50 20.38 1.07
CA LEU A 312 -4.31 19.16 0.97
C LEU A 312 -3.80 18.22 -0.12
N VAL A 313 -3.60 18.75 -1.33
CA VAL A 313 -3.15 17.97 -2.51
C VAL A 313 -1.77 17.39 -2.27
N ALA A 314 -0.83 18.19 -1.75
CA ALA A 314 0.52 17.72 -1.46
C ALA A 314 0.50 16.61 -0.41
N SER A 315 -0.37 16.73 0.59
CA SER A 315 -0.49 15.77 1.69
C SER A 315 -1.14 14.47 1.27
N MET A 316 -2.18 14.53 0.44
CA MET A 316 -2.78 13.35 -0.21
C MET A 316 -1.75 12.62 -1.07
N LEU A 317 -0.95 13.36 -1.83
CA LEU A 317 0.11 12.77 -2.65
C LEU A 317 1.17 12.08 -1.76
N MET A 318 1.64 12.74 -0.69
CA MET A 318 2.60 12.12 0.24
C MET A 318 2.05 10.87 0.89
N HIS A 319 0.78 10.88 1.31
CA HIS A 319 0.12 9.70 1.86
C HIS A 319 0.13 8.52 0.86
N ALA A 320 -0.26 8.78 -0.39
CA ALA A 320 -0.21 7.76 -1.44
C ALA A 320 1.21 7.22 -1.69
N VAL A 321 2.22 8.11 -1.74
CA VAL A 321 3.61 7.72 -1.92
C VAL A 321 4.11 6.85 -0.76
N ILE A 322 3.75 7.19 0.49
CA ILE A 322 4.07 6.37 1.68
C ILE A 322 3.46 4.98 1.54
N GLU A 323 2.16 4.87 1.29
CA GLU A 323 1.48 3.57 1.14
C GLU A 323 2.14 2.69 0.07
N ILE A 324 2.41 3.28 -1.11
CA ILE A 324 3.02 2.56 -2.23
C ILE A 324 4.44 2.11 -1.88
N THR A 325 5.23 2.99 -1.27
CA THR A 325 6.64 2.70 -0.95
C THR A 325 6.77 1.67 0.16
N GLU A 326 5.98 1.78 1.24
CA GLU A 326 5.97 0.80 2.32
C GLU A 326 5.51 -0.58 1.84
N PHE A 327 4.42 -0.64 1.06
CA PHE A 327 3.94 -1.88 0.48
C PHE A 327 5.01 -2.56 -0.38
N ASN A 328 5.63 -1.81 -1.29
CA ASN A 328 6.65 -2.38 -2.18
C ASN A 328 7.93 -2.73 -1.43
N LEU A 329 8.37 -1.91 -0.47
CA LEU A 329 9.55 -2.18 0.36
C LEU A 329 9.40 -3.51 1.08
N GLN A 330 8.27 -3.71 1.78
CA GLN A 330 7.98 -4.96 2.49
C GLN A 330 8.02 -6.15 1.55
N LYS A 331 7.42 -6.03 0.35
CA LYS A 331 7.40 -7.11 -0.64
C LYS A 331 8.78 -7.41 -1.23
N ILE A 332 9.59 -6.39 -1.52
CA ILE A 332 10.95 -6.57 -2.04
C ILE A 332 11.84 -7.22 -0.97
N GLU A 333 11.77 -6.75 0.26
CA GLU A 333 12.55 -7.34 1.36
C GLU A 333 12.16 -8.79 1.63
N ALA A 334 10.86 -9.10 1.61
CA ALA A 334 10.37 -10.47 1.78
C ALA A 334 10.92 -11.43 0.72
N VAL A 335 11.05 -11.01 -0.54
CA VAL A 335 11.64 -11.87 -1.57
C VAL A 335 13.17 -11.96 -1.50
N LEU A 336 13.82 -10.97 -0.90
CA LEU A 336 15.27 -10.94 -0.69
C LEU A 336 15.75 -11.69 0.56
N GLN A 337 14.87 -11.97 1.54
CA GLN A 337 15.19 -12.80 2.70
C GLN A 337 15.41 -14.26 2.27
N ASP A 338 16.35 -14.95 2.93
CA ASP A 338 16.74 -16.33 2.61
C ASP A 338 15.75 -17.38 3.14
#